data_AF-A0A0B7ME52-F1
#
_entry.id   AF-A0A0B7ME52-F1
#
_cell.length_a   1.000
_cell.length_b   1.000
_cell.length_c   1.000
_cell.angle_alpha   90.00
_cell.angle_beta   90.00
_cell.angle_gamma   90.00
#
_symmetry.space_group_name_H-M   'P 1'
#
loop_
_entity.id
_entity.type
_entity.pdbx_description
1 polymer ?
#
loop_
_entity_poly.entity_id
_entity_poly.type
_entity_poly.pdbx_seq_one_letter_code
_entity_poly.pdbx_strand_id
1 'polypeptide(L)'
;MGFFKDMSDSAINLFQYRRFADQPWGKVISYLLLIVLILGIPVLLSFVFDFNKGVGGLIAKFNENIPDFVLKDGELEVSGEMPLVFEDISGGEKSIYVIDTSGETDVSVLDDYDTGMFISKNEAIIKKKYNRKTDL
;
A
#
# COMPACT_ATOMS: atom_id res chain seq x y z
N MET A 1 -34.22 23.18 24.36
CA MET A 1 -33.90 22.72 22.98
C MET A 1 -33.04 21.47 23.12
N GLY A 2 -33.31 20.43 22.34
CA GLY A 2 -32.66 19.12 22.50
C GLY A 2 -31.35 19.03 21.70
N PHE A 3 -30.38 18.30 22.25
CA PHE A 3 -29.05 18.11 21.66
C PHE A 3 -29.06 17.72 20.16
N PHE A 4 -29.93 16.79 19.77
CA PHE A 4 -30.05 16.34 18.38
C PHE A 4 -30.60 17.41 17.42
N LYS A 5 -31.45 18.31 17.92
CA LYS A 5 -31.99 19.42 17.13
C LYS A 5 -30.90 20.45 16.85
N ASP A 6 -30.13 20.82 17.87
CA ASP A 6 -29.02 21.78 17.74
C ASP A 6 -27.90 21.21 16.84
N MET A 7 -27.65 19.90 16.92
CA MET A 7 -26.70 19.20 16.04
C MET A 7 -27.15 19.20 14.57
N SER A 8 -28.42 18.91 14.30
CA SER A 8 -28.97 18.92 12.94
C SER A 8 -29.00 20.34 12.36
N ASP A 9 -29.35 21.34 13.16
CA ASP A 9 -29.37 22.75 12.75
C ASP A 9 -27.93 23.23 12.43
N SER A 10 -26.90 22.75 13.14
CA SER A 10 -25.50 23.06 12.85
C SER A 10 -24.99 22.51 11.51
N ALA A 11 -25.54 21.38 11.05
CA ALA A 11 -25.09 20.73 9.82
C ALA A 11 -25.81 21.25 8.56
N ILE A 12 -27.06 21.71 8.70
CA ILE A 12 -27.97 21.95 7.56
C ILE A 12 -28.37 23.44 7.44
N ASN A 13 -28.32 24.21 8.53
CA ASN A 13 -28.87 25.56 8.56
C ASN A 13 -27.78 26.65 8.71
N LEU A 14 -27.20 27.05 7.57
CA LEU A 14 -26.16 28.10 7.47
C LEU A 14 -26.59 29.46 8.06
N PHE A 15 -27.89 29.76 8.14
CA PHE A 15 -28.40 30.99 8.75
C PHE A 15 -28.32 31.01 10.29
N GLN A 16 -28.20 29.83 10.93
CA GLN A 16 -28.04 29.71 12.38
C GLN A 16 -26.58 29.83 12.84
N TYR A 17 -25.61 29.95 11.93
CA TYR A 17 -24.18 30.10 12.26
C TYR A 17 -23.90 31.29 13.17
N ARG A 18 -24.70 32.37 13.04
CA ARG A 18 -24.65 33.54 13.93
C ARG A 18 -24.98 33.20 15.39
N ARG A 19 -25.90 32.24 15.62
CA ARG A 19 -26.26 31.73 16.95
C ARG A 19 -25.24 30.76 17.53
N PHE A 20 -24.44 30.12 16.68
CA PHE A 20 -23.33 29.27 17.12
C PHE A 20 -22.09 30.08 17.53
N ALA A 21 -21.95 31.32 17.02
CA ALA A 21 -20.88 32.24 17.44
C ALA A 21 -20.97 32.62 18.93
N ASP A 22 -22.17 32.62 19.50
CA ASP A 22 -22.42 32.93 20.91
C ASP A 22 -22.30 31.70 21.84
N GLN A 23 -21.97 30.51 21.31
CA GLN A 23 -21.81 29.30 22.11
C GLN A 23 -20.39 29.10 22.64
N PRO A 24 -20.22 28.48 23.82
CA PRO A 24 -18.90 28.17 24.36
C PRO A 24 -18.14 27.21 23.43
N TRP A 25 -16.87 27.50 23.20
CA TRP A 25 -16.01 26.84 22.20
C TRP A 25 -16.01 25.31 22.28
N GLY A 26 -16.12 24.75 23.49
CA GLY A 26 -16.15 23.30 23.71
C GLY A 26 -17.38 22.63 23.11
N LYS A 27 -18.53 23.31 23.08
CA LYS A 27 -19.74 22.79 22.41
C LYS A 27 -19.56 22.77 20.90
N VAL A 28 -18.98 23.82 20.33
CA VAL A 28 -18.69 23.91 18.89
C VAL A 28 -17.75 22.79 18.45
N ILE A 29 -16.67 22.55 19.19
CA ILE A 29 -15.76 21.42 18.91
C ILE A 29 -16.50 20.08 19.02
N SER A 30 -17.32 19.91 20.04
CA SER A 30 -18.04 18.65 20.23
C SER A 30 -18.99 18.35 19.07
N TYR A 31 -19.69 19.36 18.54
CA TYR A 31 -20.57 19.20 17.38
C TYR A 31 -19.78 18.90 16.10
N LEU A 32 -18.65 19.59 15.87
CA LEU A 32 -17.78 19.30 14.73
C LEU A 32 -17.24 17.88 14.79
N LEU A 33 -16.75 17.44 15.96
CA LEU A 33 -16.23 16.08 16.15
C LEU A 33 -17.32 15.04 15.90
N LEU A 34 -18.55 15.30 16.34
CA LEU A 34 -19.67 14.40 16.16
C LEU A 34 -20.11 14.30 14.69
N ILE A 35 -20.09 15.42 13.94
CA ILE A 35 -20.32 15.43 12.49
C ILE A 35 -19.22 14.63 11.77
N VAL A 36 -17.95 14.86 12.10
CA VAL A 36 -16.82 14.09 11.55
C VAL A 36 -16.97 12.61 11.84
N LEU A 37 -17.42 12.24 13.05
CA LEU A 37 -17.63 10.85 13.43
C LEU A 37 -18.79 10.21 12.65
N ILE A 38 -19.94 10.87 12.56
CA ILE A 38 -21.12 10.36 11.82
C ILE A 38 -20.79 10.18 10.34
N LEU A 39 -20.14 11.17 9.72
CA LEU A 39 -19.79 11.13 8.31
C LEU A 39 -18.60 10.21 8.03
N GLY A 40 -17.68 10.07 8.99
CA GLY A 40 -16.49 9.24 8.88
C GLY A 40 -16.76 7.75 9.06
N ILE A 41 -17.71 7.36 9.91
CA ILE A 41 -18.00 5.94 10.19
C ILE A 41 -18.27 5.13 8.90
N PRO A 42 -19.18 5.54 7.98
CA PRO A 42 -19.42 4.79 6.76
C PRO A 42 -18.18 4.64 5.88
N VAL A 43 -17.38 5.70 5.76
CA VAL A 43 -16.14 5.71 4.96
C VAL A 43 -15.10 4.76 5.55
N LEU A 44 -14.92 4.80 6.87
CA LEU A 44 -13.98 3.94 7.58
C LEU A 44 -14.41 2.47 7.53
N LEU A 45 -15.72 2.19 7.61
CA LEU A 45 -16.24 0.83 7.48
C LEU A 45 -15.94 0.25 6.10
N SER A 46 -16.25 1.00 5.02
CA SER A 46 -15.92 0.57 3.66
C SER A 46 -14.42 0.32 3.50
N PHE A 47 -13.58 1.23 4.00
CA PHE A 47 -12.13 1.08 3.96
C PHE A 47 -11.65 -0.20 4.66
N VAL A 48 -12.15 -0.51 5.86
CA VAL A 48 -11.77 -1.71 6.60
C VAL A 48 -12.22 -2.99 5.88
N PHE A 49 -13.41 -2.99 5.28
CA PHE A 49 -13.88 -4.15 4.51
C PHE A 49 -13.03 -4.40 3.27
N ASP A 50 -12.73 -3.34 2.51
CA ASP A 50 -11.91 -3.44 1.30
C ASP A 50 -10.46 -3.83 1.64
N PHE A 51 -9.91 -3.26 2.72
CA PHE A 51 -8.58 -3.62 3.22
C PHE A 51 -8.52 -5.10 3.63
N ASN A 52 -9.48 -5.59 4.41
CA ASN A 52 -9.51 -7.00 4.82
C ASN A 52 -9.65 -7.95 3.63
N LYS A 53 -10.51 -7.62 2.66
CA LYS A 53 -10.62 -8.41 1.42
C LYS A 53 -9.32 -8.38 0.61
N GLY A 54 -8.69 -7.21 0.50
CA GLY A 54 -7.42 -7.03 -0.18
C GLY A 54 -6.30 -7.86 0.44
N VAL A 55 -6.15 -7.79 1.77
CA VAL A 55 -5.17 -8.58 2.51
C VAL A 55 -5.44 -10.08 2.40
N GLY A 56 -6.70 -10.52 2.55
CA GLY A 56 -7.06 -11.93 2.39
C GLY A 56 -6.74 -12.46 0.99
N GLY A 57 -7.02 -11.66 -0.06
CA GLY A 57 -6.66 -12.00 -1.43
C GLY A 57 -5.16 -12.03 -1.68
N LEU A 58 -4.40 -11.14 -1.04
CA LEU A 58 -2.93 -11.12 -1.12
C LEU A 58 -2.34 -12.38 -0.46
N ILE A 59 -2.77 -12.73 0.75
CA ILE A 59 -2.29 -13.93 1.47
C ILE A 59 -2.59 -15.20 0.66
N ALA A 60 -3.80 -15.32 0.09
CA ALA A 60 -4.16 -16.48 -0.74
C ALA A 60 -3.23 -16.62 -1.95
N LYS A 61 -2.95 -15.51 -2.65
CA LYS A 61 -2.02 -15.50 -3.79
C LYS A 61 -0.57 -15.75 -3.39
N PHE A 62 -0.16 -15.27 -2.22
CA PHE A 62 1.19 -15.46 -1.68
C PHE A 62 1.44 -16.93 -1.37
N ASN A 63 0.50 -17.60 -0.70
CA ASN A 63 0.59 -19.01 -0.35
C ASN A 63 0.54 -19.97 -1.55
N GLU A 64 -0.12 -19.59 -2.65
CA GLU A 64 -0.19 -20.45 -3.84
C GLU A 64 1.07 -20.41 -4.71
N ASN A 65 1.80 -19.29 -4.72
CA ASN A 65 2.83 -19.04 -5.74
C ASN A 65 4.24 -18.84 -5.19
N ILE A 66 4.39 -18.57 -3.89
CA ILE A 66 5.72 -18.31 -3.30
C ILE A 66 6.16 -19.55 -2.51
N PRO A 67 7.32 -20.13 -2.86
CA PRO A 67 7.87 -21.26 -2.13
C PRO A 67 8.22 -20.90 -0.67
N ASP A 68 8.22 -21.93 0.19
CA ASP A 68 8.65 -21.78 1.58
C ASP A 68 10.09 -21.24 1.65
N PHE A 69 10.31 -20.25 2.51
CA PHE A 69 11.64 -19.66 2.70
C PHE A 69 11.98 -19.52 4.19
N VAL A 70 13.27 -19.58 4.49
CA VAL A 70 13.82 -19.40 5.83
C VAL A 70 14.95 -18.38 5.75
N LEU A 71 14.85 -17.31 6.54
CA LEU A 71 15.95 -16.39 6.76
C LEU A 71 16.54 -16.66 8.14
N LYS A 72 17.74 -17.24 8.19
CA LYS A 72 18.41 -17.58 9.44
C LYS A 72 19.90 -17.27 9.34
N ASP A 73 20.46 -16.72 10.41
CA ASP A 73 21.88 -16.40 10.50
C ASP A 73 22.40 -15.50 9.35
N GLY A 74 21.52 -14.67 8.78
CA GLY A 74 21.84 -13.77 7.67
C GLY A 74 21.78 -14.41 6.28
N GLU A 75 21.37 -15.68 6.19
CA GLU A 75 21.25 -16.44 4.95
C GLU A 75 19.79 -16.74 4.63
N LEU A 76 19.39 -16.46 3.39
CA LEU A 76 18.09 -16.77 2.83
C LEU A 76 18.14 -18.14 2.14
N GLU A 77 17.33 -19.07 2.63
CA GLU A 77 17.07 -20.36 2.00
C GLU A 77 15.66 -20.36 1.43
N VAL A 78 15.49 -20.83 0.19
CA VAL A 78 14.20 -20.91 -0.51
C VAL A 78 14.02 -22.35 -0.97
N SER A 79 12.85 -22.93 -0.68
CA SER A 79 12.54 -24.33 -0.97
C SER A 79 11.90 -24.45 -2.35
N GLY A 80 12.64 -24.88 -3.36
CA GLY A 80 12.09 -25.06 -4.70
C GLY A 80 13.16 -25.17 -5.77
N GLU A 81 12.72 -25.27 -7.03
CA GLU A 81 13.62 -25.14 -8.18
C GLU A 81 14.05 -23.67 -8.31
N MET A 82 15.36 -23.44 -8.41
CA MET A 82 15.99 -22.14 -8.56
C MET A 82 16.66 -22.08 -9.94
N PRO A 83 16.84 -20.89 -10.53
CA PRO A 83 16.37 -19.58 -10.05
C PRO A 83 14.86 -19.35 -10.33
N LEU A 84 14.20 -18.62 -9.43
CA LEU A 84 12.83 -18.14 -9.65
C LEU A 84 12.89 -16.82 -10.42
N VAL A 85 12.27 -16.79 -11.60
CA VAL A 85 12.31 -15.64 -12.51
C VAL A 85 10.88 -15.16 -12.81
N PHE A 86 10.63 -13.88 -12.55
CA PHE A 86 9.38 -13.20 -12.86
C PHE A 86 9.67 -12.01 -13.79
N GLU A 87 9.18 -12.08 -15.02
CA GLU A 87 9.32 -11.00 -16.00
C GLU A 87 8.00 -10.26 -16.19
N ASP A 88 8.08 -8.93 -16.23
CA ASP A 88 6.96 -8.07 -16.61
C ASP A 88 7.40 -7.14 -17.74
N ILE A 89 6.73 -7.24 -18.88
CA ILE A 89 6.95 -6.41 -20.06
C ILE A 89 5.67 -5.61 -20.28
N SER A 90 5.50 -4.56 -19.48
CA SER A 90 4.33 -3.68 -19.50
C SER A 90 4.75 -2.25 -19.82
N GLY A 91 3.95 -1.55 -20.64
CA GLY A 91 4.15 -0.11 -20.89
C GLY A 91 5.43 0.29 -21.64
N GLY A 92 6.16 -0.66 -22.24
CA GLY A 92 7.40 -0.41 -22.97
C GLY A 92 8.68 -0.45 -22.12
N GLU A 93 8.57 -0.80 -20.83
CA GLU A 93 9.71 -1.04 -19.94
C GLU A 93 9.80 -2.54 -19.64
N LYS A 94 11.03 -3.09 -19.71
CA LYS A 94 11.29 -4.50 -19.36
C LYS A 94 11.69 -4.58 -17.89
N SER A 95 10.88 -5.26 -17.07
CA SER A 95 11.14 -5.48 -15.65
C SER A 95 11.39 -6.94 -15.32
N ILE A 96 12.32 -7.23 -14.40
CA ILE A 96 12.61 -8.60 -13.94
C ILE A 96 12.79 -8.68 -12.42
N TYR A 97 12.28 -9.75 -11.81
CA TYR A 97 12.55 -10.14 -10.44
C TYR A 97 13.14 -11.55 -10.44
N VAL A 98 14.35 -11.69 -9.93
CA VAL A 98 15.07 -12.97 -9.85
C VAL A 98 15.41 -13.28 -8.41
N ILE A 99 15.13 -14.51 -7.98
CA ILE A 99 15.57 -15.05 -6.70
C ILE A 99 16.45 -16.26 -7.01
N ASP A 100 17.71 -16.21 -6.59
CA ASP A 100 18.67 -17.29 -6.74
C ASP A 100 19.52 -17.49 -5.47
N THR A 101 19.18 -18.51 -4.68
CA THR A 101 19.95 -18.92 -3.50
C THR A 101 20.88 -20.10 -3.75
N SER A 102 20.84 -20.73 -4.95
CA SER A 102 21.74 -21.82 -5.34
C SER A 102 23.05 -21.30 -5.95
N GLY A 103 23.04 -20.08 -6.48
CA GLY A 103 24.20 -19.45 -7.12
C GLY A 103 24.42 -19.90 -8.56
N GLU A 104 23.37 -20.40 -9.23
CA GLU A 104 23.39 -20.78 -10.64
C GLU A 104 23.47 -19.57 -11.58
N THR A 105 22.98 -18.42 -11.11
CA THR A 105 22.99 -17.14 -11.79
C THR A 105 23.56 -16.03 -10.90
N ASP A 106 23.90 -14.91 -11.54
CA ASP A 106 24.38 -13.72 -10.86
C ASP A 106 23.61 -12.46 -11.29
N VAL A 107 23.99 -11.32 -10.71
CA VAL A 107 23.34 -10.02 -10.92
C VAL A 107 23.36 -9.53 -12.39
N SER A 108 24.19 -10.11 -13.25
CA SER A 108 24.26 -9.75 -14.68
C SER A 108 22.96 -10.03 -15.43
N VAL A 109 22.08 -10.89 -14.91
CA VAL A 109 20.73 -11.08 -15.49
C VAL A 109 19.91 -9.79 -15.53
N LEU A 110 20.23 -8.82 -14.66
CA LEU A 110 19.56 -7.52 -14.64
C LEU A 110 20.04 -6.60 -15.78
N ASP A 111 21.12 -6.95 -16.49
CA ASP A 111 21.72 -6.11 -17.54
C ASP A 111 20.88 -6.02 -18.80
N ASP A 112 19.93 -6.93 -19.03
CA ASP A 112 19.04 -6.90 -20.18
C ASP A 112 17.69 -6.18 -19.91
N TYR A 113 17.50 -5.67 -18.70
CA TYR A 113 16.23 -5.09 -18.24
C TYR A 113 16.39 -3.61 -17.88
N ASP A 114 15.29 -2.86 -18.00
CA ASP A 114 15.25 -1.44 -17.64
C ASP A 114 15.21 -1.28 -16.11
N THR A 115 14.45 -2.13 -15.43
CA THR A 115 14.42 -2.21 -13.98
C THR A 115 14.49 -3.68 -13.57
N GLY A 116 15.23 -3.98 -12.50
CA GLY A 116 15.22 -5.34 -11.98
C GLY A 116 15.69 -5.47 -10.55
N MET A 117 15.30 -6.59 -9.95
CA MET A 117 15.68 -6.99 -8.60
C MET A 117 16.28 -8.38 -8.64
N PHE A 118 17.43 -8.57 -8.02
CA PHE A 118 18.10 -9.85 -7.82
C PHE A 118 18.23 -10.11 -6.33
N ILE A 119 17.79 -11.28 -5.86
CA ILE A 119 17.92 -11.70 -4.47
C ILE A 119 18.78 -12.96 -4.44
N SER A 120 19.94 -12.86 -3.81
CA SER A 120 20.82 -13.98 -3.55
C SER A 120 20.61 -14.53 -2.14
N LYS A 121 21.38 -15.57 -1.78
CA LYS A 121 21.43 -16.11 -0.42
C LYS A 121 21.73 -15.03 0.64
N ASN A 122 22.53 -14.02 0.32
CA ASN A 122 23.08 -13.10 1.33
C ASN A 122 22.78 -11.62 1.04
N GLU A 123 22.28 -11.27 -0.14
CA GLU A 123 22.05 -9.88 -0.52
C GLU A 123 20.87 -9.72 -1.48
N ALA A 124 20.30 -8.51 -1.50
CA ALA A 124 19.30 -8.10 -2.47
C ALA A 124 19.80 -6.84 -3.20
N ILE A 125 19.83 -6.91 -4.53
CA ILE A 125 20.32 -5.85 -5.41
C ILE A 125 19.17 -5.38 -6.29
N ILE A 126 18.97 -4.06 -6.36
CA ILE A 126 17.99 -3.42 -7.25
C ILE A 126 18.74 -2.56 -8.25
N LYS A 127 18.46 -2.76 -9.54
CA LYS A 127 19.05 -1.98 -10.64
C LYS A 127 17.94 -1.27 -11.40
N LYS A 128 18.20 -0.01 -11.76
CA LYS A 128 17.34 0.78 -12.65
C LYS A 128 18.20 1.51 -13.67
N LYS A 129 17.98 1.24 -14.95
CA LYS A 129 18.56 1.98 -16.06
C LYS A 129 17.76 3.27 -16.27
N TYR A 130 18.48 4.37 -16.32
CA TYR A 130 17.91 5.64 -16.77
C TYR A 130 18.22 5.79 -18.26
N ASN A 131 17.25 5.47 -19.11
CA ASN A 131 17.30 5.85 -20.52
C ASN A 131 17.07 7.37 -20.59
N ARG A 132 18.16 8.15 -20.54
CA ARG A 132 18.11 9.59 -20.80
C ARG A 132 17.71 9.74 -22.26
N LYS A 133 16.43 10.04 -22.52
CA LYS A 133 16.00 10.52 -23.84
C LYS A 133 16.79 11.79 -24.11
N THR A 134 17.80 11.70 -24.96
CA THR A 134 18.40 12.85 -25.61
C THR A 134 17.40 13.30 -26.65
N ASP A 135 16.51 14.21 -26.26
CA ASP A 135 15.70 14.97 -27.20
C ASP A 135 16.65 15.91 -27.96
N LEU A 136 17.01 15.52 -29.19
CA LEU A 136 17.65 16.36 -30.21
C LEU A 136 16.60 16.76 -31.25
#